data_AF-A0A2Z5PFP2-F1
#
_entry.id   AF-A0A2Z5PFP2-F1
#
_cell.length_a   1.000
_cell.length_b   1.000
_cell.length_c   1.000
_cell.angle_alpha   90.00
_cell.angle_beta   90.00
_cell.angle_gamma   90.00
#
_symmetry.space_group_name_H-M   'P 1'
#
loop_
_entity.id
_entity.type
_entity.pdbx_description
1 polymer ?
#
loop_
_entity_poly.entity_id
_entity_poly.type
_entity_poly.pdbx_seq_one_letter_code
_entity_poly.pdbx_strand_id
1 'polypeptide(L)'
;MPIFLDSIGTVLSGFLLGPVGGALVGFFTNVLLGFILDPSYIPFSIVNIVIGLFSGYVAVKHGITLKNSIIVGLVLAIIAPMVGTPIAVYLYGGLVGGGVDLLTAVFLHSGQDIFSSAFLARIPANLVDKLLSCILVYYIIKPFPKDILSELGVKVN
;
A
#
# COMPACT_ATOMS: atom_id res chain seq x y z
N MET A 1 11.97 6.24 -8.98
CA MET A 1 10.93 7.28 -9.09
C MET A 1 10.08 7.25 -7.82
N PRO A 2 9.64 8.37 -7.24
CA PRO A 2 9.00 8.43 -5.92
C PRO A 2 7.50 8.05 -5.90
N ILE A 3 6.95 7.62 -7.03
CA ILE A 3 5.60 7.09 -7.18
C ILE A 3 5.76 5.61 -7.51
N PHE A 4 5.26 4.73 -6.65
CA PHE A 4 5.47 3.29 -6.80
C PHE A 4 4.32 2.64 -7.56
N LEU A 5 3.08 3.11 -7.36
CA LEU A 5 1.82 2.51 -7.83
C LEU A 5 1.80 0.98 -7.67
N ASP A 6 2.58 0.50 -6.70
CA ASP A 6 2.90 -0.91 -6.49
C ASP A 6 1.73 -1.66 -5.84
N SER A 7 0.81 -0.91 -5.25
CA SER A 7 -0.29 -1.42 -4.46
C SER A 7 -1.62 -1.38 -5.21
N ILE A 8 -1.64 -0.99 -6.49
CA ILE A 8 -2.88 -1.01 -7.30
C ILE A 8 -3.45 -2.42 -7.32
N GLY A 9 -2.63 -3.44 -7.58
CA GLY A 9 -3.08 -4.85 -7.61
C GLY A 9 -3.59 -5.33 -6.26
N THR A 10 -2.90 -4.99 -5.18
CA THR A 10 -3.30 -5.33 -3.80
C THR A 10 -4.62 -4.66 -3.39
N VAL A 11 -4.78 -3.36 -3.69
CA VAL A 11 -6.01 -2.62 -3.36
C VAL A 11 -7.17 -3.08 -4.24
N LEU A 12 -6.93 -3.32 -5.54
CA LEU A 12 -7.93 -3.87 -6.47
C LEU A 12 -8.44 -5.23 -6.00
N SER A 13 -7.53 -6.14 -5.66
CA SER A 13 -7.89 -7.46 -5.13
C SER A 13 -8.57 -7.36 -3.76
N GLY A 14 -8.14 -6.46 -2.88
CA GLY A 14 -8.85 -6.20 -1.63
C GLY A 14 -10.28 -5.72 -1.87
N PHE A 15 -10.46 -4.75 -2.76
CA PHE A 15 -11.77 -4.19 -3.10
C PHE A 15 -12.72 -5.22 -3.74
N LEU A 16 -12.21 -6.09 -4.62
CA LEU A 16 -13.03 -7.06 -5.36
C LEU A 16 -13.22 -8.39 -4.63
N LEU A 17 -12.22 -8.87 -3.89
CA LEU A 17 -12.20 -10.21 -3.28
C LEU A 17 -12.28 -10.17 -1.75
N GLY A 18 -12.39 -8.98 -1.17
CA GLY A 18 -12.41 -8.77 0.27
C GLY A 18 -11.03 -8.89 0.95
N PRO A 19 -10.99 -8.84 2.30
CA PRO A 19 -9.75 -8.73 3.07
C PRO A 19 -8.76 -9.86 2.77
N VAL A 20 -9.24 -11.11 2.76
CA VAL A 20 -8.39 -12.30 2.59
C VAL A 20 -7.82 -12.36 1.18
N GLY A 21 -8.64 -12.08 0.16
CA GLY A 21 -8.17 -12.03 -1.23
C GLY A 21 -7.11 -10.96 -1.45
N GLY A 22 -7.34 -9.75 -0.93
CA GLY A 22 -6.35 -8.67 -0.96
C GLY A 22 -5.04 -9.03 -0.24
N ALA A 23 -5.13 -9.65 0.94
CA ALA A 23 -3.98 -10.07 1.72
C ALA A 23 -3.10 -11.09 0.98
N LEU A 24 -3.74 -12.11 0.38
CA LEU A 24 -3.05 -13.15 -0.36
C LEU A 24 -2.34 -12.57 -1.59
N VAL A 25 -3.04 -11.74 -2.38
CA VAL A 25 -2.44 -11.09 -3.55
C VAL A 25 -1.26 -10.22 -3.12
N GLY A 26 -1.42 -9.38 -2.10
CA GLY A 26 -0.34 -8.53 -1.58
C GLY A 26 0.88 -9.35 -1.12
N PHE A 27 0.64 -10.46 -0.41
CA PHE A 27 1.71 -11.37 0.00
C PHE A 27 2.46 -11.93 -1.21
N PHE A 28 1.75 -12.56 -2.15
CA PHE A 28 2.36 -13.20 -3.31
C PHE A 28 3.04 -12.19 -4.22
N THR A 29 2.49 -10.99 -4.42
CA THR A 29 3.14 -9.93 -5.18
C THR A 29 4.52 -9.64 -4.64
N ASN A 30 4.68 -9.39 -3.34
CA ASN A 30 5.99 -9.07 -2.77
C ASN A 30 6.94 -10.26 -2.70
N VAL A 31 6.42 -11.46 -2.45
CA VAL A 31 7.26 -12.67 -2.47
C VAL A 31 7.81 -12.93 -3.87
N LEU A 32 6.97 -12.81 -4.90
CA LEU A 32 7.40 -12.98 -6.30
C LEU A 32 8.40 -11.90 -6.71
N LEU A 33 8.15 -10.63 -6.38
CA LEU A 33 9.13 -9.55 -6.60
C LEU A 33 10.44 -9.82 -5.85
N GLY A 34 10.35 -10.42 -4.67
CA GLY A 34 11.46 -10.93 -3.87
C GLY A 34 12.39 -11.88 -4.62
N PHE A 35 11.80 -12.84 -5.35
CA PHE A 35 12.54 -13.82 -6.12
C PHE A 35 13.00 -13.31 -7.49
N ILE A 36 12.23 -12.42 -8.12
CA ILE A 36 12.47 -11.98 -9.51
C ILE A 36 13.40 -10.77 -9.58
N LEU A 37 13.23 -9.80 -8.68
CA LEU A 37 13.92 -8.51 -8.75
C LEU A 37 14.96 -8.37 -7.65
N ASP A 38 14.54 -8.40 -6.39
CA ASP A 38 15.42 -8.16 -5.25
C ASP A 38 14.87 -8.81 -3.98
N PRO A 39 15.66 -9.59 -3.21
CA PRO A 39 15.20 -10.24 -1.98
C PRO A 39 14.65 -9.29 -0.93
N SER A 40 15.01 -8.00 -0.99
CA SER A 40 14.54 -6.99 -0.05
C SER A 40 13.03 -6.78 -0.07
N TYR A 41 12.33 -7.16 -1.15
CA TYR A 41 10.86 -7.07 -1.23
C TYR A 41 10.14 -8.07 -0.31
N ILE A 42 10.77 -9.21 0.03
CA ILE A 42 10.13 -10.30 0.79
C ILE A 42 9.66 -9.83 2.18
N PRO A 43 10.49 -9.17 3.02
CA PRO A 43 10.02 -8.67 4.31
C PRO A 43 8.89 -7.65 4.20
N PHE A 44 8.85 -6.83 3.14
CA PHE A 44 7.78 -5.87 2.91
C PHE A 44 6.46 -6.51 2.46
N SER A 45 6.41 -7.83 2.24
CA SER A 45 5.14 -8.55 2.00
C SER A 45 4.12 -8.34 3.12
N ILE A 46 4.57 -8.18 4.37
CA ILE A 46 3.72 -7.87 5.52
C ILE A 46 3.00 -6.53 5.33
N VAL A 47 3.68 -5.52 4.76
CA VAL A 47 3.07 -4.22 4.45
C VAL A 47 1.94 -4.40 3.44
N ASN A 48 2.19 -5.18 2.38
CA ASN A 48 1.19 -5.42 1.35
C ASN A 48 0.02 -6.31 1.83
N ILE A 49 0.26 -7.26 2.72
CA ILE A 49 -0.80 -7.99 3.43
C ILE A 49 -1.73 -7.00 4.15
N VAL A 50 -1.15 -6.07 4.93
CA VAL A 50 -1.93 -5.09 5.71
C VAL A 50 -2.72 -4.16 4.78
N ILE A 51 -2.14 -3.74 3.66
CA ILE A 51 -2.82 -2.96 2.63
C ILE A 51 -4.06 -3.72 2.10
N GLY A 52 -3.89 -4.99 1.73
CA GLY A 52 -4.96 -5.84 1.22
C GLY A 52 -6.07 -6.09 2.24
N LEU A 53 -5.69 -6.43 3.48
CA LEU A 53 -6.64 -6.62 4.59
C LEU A 53 -7.48 -5.37 4.84
N PHE A 54 -6.83 -4.21 4.96
CA PHE A 54 -7.51 -2.97 5.33
C PHE A 54 -8.41 -2.47 4.19
N SER A 55 -7.90 -2.43 2.96
CA SER A 55 -8.67 -2.01 1.79
C SER A 55 -9.89 -2.91 1.56
N GLY A 56 -9.71 -4.22 1.63
CA GLY A 56 -10.82 -5.16 1.48
C GLY A 56 -11.82 -5.12 2.63
N TYR A 57 -11.37 -4.90 3.87
CA TYR A 57 -12.28 -4.73 5.00
C TYR A 57 -13.18 -3.51 4.83
N VAL A 58 -12.61 -2.37 4.42
CA VAL A 58 -13.39 -1.16 4.16
C VAL A 58 -14.35 -1.37 2.99
N ALA A 59 -13.92 -2.02 1.91
CA ALA A 59 -14.79 -2.32 0.77
C ALA A 59 -16.00 -3.18 1.17
N VAL A 60 -15.79 -4.25 1.94
CA VAL A 60 -16.88 -5.13 2.41
C VAL A 60 -17.82 -4.41 3.38
N LYS A 61 -17.27 -3.65 4.34
CA LYS A 61 -18.07 -3.05 5.41
C LYS A 61 -18.77 -1.76 5.01
N HIS A 62 -18.11 -0.92 4.20
CA HIS A 62 -18.55 0.43 3.90
C HIS A 62 -18.86 0.65 2.41
N GLY A 63 -18.60 -0.35 1.55
CA GLY A 63 -18.73 -0.23 0.11
C GLY A 63 -17.59 0.57 -0.52
N ILE A 64 -17.46 0.43 -1.83
CA ILE A 64 -16.49 1.15 -2.64
C ILE A 64 -17.15 2.42 -3.14
N THR A 65 -16.71 3.56 -2.61
CA THR A 65 -17.10 4.90 -3.06
C THR A 65 -15.86 5.75 -3.24
N LEU A 66 -15.96 6.86 -3.99
CA LEU A 66 -14.83 7.79 -4.11
C LEU A 66 -14.37 8.28 -2.73
N LYS A 67 -15.32 8.61 -1.84
CA LYS A 67 -15.03 9.06 -0.48
C LYS A 67 -14.29 7.99 0.33
N ASN A 68 -14.79 6.75 0.34
CA ASN A 68 -14.15 5.66 1.08
C ASN A 68 -12.76 5.34 0.51
N SER A 69 -12.59 5.42 -0.81
CA SER A 69 -11.30 5.17 -1.46
C SER A 69 -10.25 6.23 -1.10
N ILE A 70 -10.65 7.51 -1.02
CA ILE A 70 -9.78 8.58 -0.51
C ILE A 70 -9.40 8.32 0.96
N ILE A 71 -10.37 7.99 1.81
CA ILE A 71 -10.12 7.70 3.24
C ILE A 71 -9.17 6.51 3.37
N VAL A 72 -9.38 5.43 2.62
CA VAL A 72 -8.49 4.27 2.60
C VAL A 72 -7.08 4.67 2.20
N GLY A 73 -6.92 5.46 1.14
CA GLY A 73 -5.62 5.97 0.71
C GLY A 73 -4.91 6.80 1.79
N LEU A 74 -5.63 7.70 2.46
CA LEU A 74 -5.09 8.52 3.56
C LEU A 74 -4.65 7.67 4.75
N VAL A 75 -5.46 6.68 5.13
CA VAL A 75 -5.13 5.82 6.28
C VAL A 75 -3.96 4.90 5.94
N LEU A 76 -3.95 4.31 4.75
CA LEU A 76 -2.85 3.48 4.28
C LEU A 76 -1.54 4.26 4.13
N ALA A 77 -1.61 5.56 3.82
CA ALA A 77 -0.43 6.43 3.78
C ALA A 77 0.32 6.53 5.11
N ILE A 78 -0.36 6.22 6.23
CA ILE A 78 0.23 6.22 7.58
C ILE A 78 0.52 4.79 8.02
N ILE A 79 -0.42 3.86 7.80
CA ILE A 79 -0.27 2.45 8.19
C ILE A 79 0.92 1.80 7.46
N ALA A 80 1.09 2.06 6.16
CA ALA A 80 2.15 1.42 5.39
C ALA A 80 3.55 1.83 5.89
N PRO A 81 3.86 3.12 6.13
CA PRO A 81 5.10 3.51 6.82
C PRO A 81 5.20 2.99 8.25
N MET A 82 4.11 2.94 9.03
CA MET A 82 4.15 2.41 10.39
C MET A 82 4.65 0.96 10.44
N VAL A 83 4.23 0.13 9.47
CA VAL A 83 4.67 -1.26 9.38
C VAL A 83 6.01 -1.37 8.65
N GLY A 84 6.21 -0.58 7.60
CA GLY A 84 7.39 -0.65 6.73
C GLY A 84 8.66 -0.05 7.33
N THR A 85 8.57 1.01 8.14
CA THR A 85 9.74 1.66 8.73
C THR A 85 10.52 0.75 9.68
N PRO A 86 9.89 0.04 10.64
CA PRO A 86 10.60 -0.93 11.46
C PRO A 86 11.38 -1.95 10.63
N ILE A 87 10.76 -2.49 9.57
CA ILE A 87 11.40 -3.43 8.65
C ILE A 87 12.62 -2.77 7.97
N ALA A 88 12.46 -1.55 7.46
CA ALA A 88 13.53 -0.78 6.83
C ALA A 88 14.70 -0.52 7.78
N VAL A 89 14.42 -0.12 9.02
CA VAL A 89 15.43 0.24 10.01
C VAL A 89 16.18 -0.98 10.52
N TYR A 90 15.46 -2.03 10.93
CA TYR A 90 16.10 -3.19 11.57
C TYR A 90 16.81 -4.11 10.59
N LEU A 91 16.32 -4.25 9.34
CA LEU A 91 16.93 -5.14 8.36
C LEU A 91 17.91 -4.44 7.43
N TYR A 92 17.75 -3.13 7.20
CA TYR A 92 18.52 -2.38 6.19
C TYR A 92 19.14 -1.10 6.73
N GLY A 93 19.12 -0.86 8.04
CA GLY A 93 19.68 0.35 8.65
C GLY A 93 18.97 1.64 8.22
N GLY A 94 17.73 1.53 7.73
CA GLY A 94 16.87 2.66 7.33
C GLY A 94 16.97 3.08 5.86
N LEU A 95 17.90 2.51 5.09
CA LEU A 95 18.13 2.81 3.68
C LEU A 95 18.02 1.51 2.87
N VAL A 96 16.97 1.35 2.07
CA VAL A 96 16.61 0.06 1.44
C VAL A 96 17.13 -0.06 0.00
N GLY A 97 17.43 1.05 -0.67
CA GLY A 97 17.89 1.12 -2.05
C GLY A 97 16.91 1.81 -3.01
N GLY A 98 16.24 2.89 -2.59
CA GLY A 98 15.17 3.53 -3.38
C GLY A 98 15.08 5.05 -3.28
N GLY A 99 14.15 5.65 -4.03
CA GLY A 99 14.00 7.12 -4.09
C GLY A 99 13.63 7.77 -2.76
N VAL A 100 13.06 7.02 -1.82
CA VAL A 100 12.73 7.49 -0.47
C VAL A 100 13.97 7.63 0.42
N ASP A 101 15.07 6.96 0.09
CA ASP A 101 16.30 7.02 0.87
C ASP A 101 16.98 8.38 0.75
N LEU A 102 16.79 9.09 -0.38
CA LEU A 102 17.27 10.47 -0.53
C LEU A 102 16.61 11.39 0.50
N LEU A 103 15.28 11.28 0.67
CA LEU A 103 14.57 12.02 1.70
C LEU A 103 15.00 11.59 3.11
N THR A 104 15.23 10.29 3.32
CA THR A 104 15.74 9.77 4.59
C THR A 104 17.11 10.37 4.93
N ALA A 105 18.02 10.44 3.95
CA ALA A 105 19.33 11.06 4.11
C ALA A 105 19.25 12.56 4.43
N VAL A 106 18.31 13.30 3.83
CA VAL A 106 18.08 14.71 4.15
C VAL A 106 17.62 14.88 5.60
N PHE A 107 16.70 14.05 6.08
CA PHE A 107 16.24 14.10 7.48
C PHE A 107 17.34 13.71 8.47
N LEU A 108 18.16 12.71 8.14
CA LEU A 108 19.35 12.33 8.92
C LEU A 108 20.35 13.50 9.04
N HIS A 109 20.66 14.17 7.92
CA HIS A 109 21.54 15.35 7.94
C HIS A 109 20.96 16.53 8.73
N SER A 110 19.62 16.56 8.90
CA SER A 110 18.93 17.56 9.70
C SER A 110 18.95 17.25 11.20
N GLY A 111 19.65 16.19 11.62
CA GLY A 111 19.85 15.81 13.02
C GLY A 111 18.78 14.88 13.60
N GLN A 112 17.88 14.34 12.77
CA GLN A 112 16.91 13.33 13.21
C GLN A 112 17.57 11.97 13.38
N ASP A 113 17.02 11.12 14.25
CA ASP A 113 17.44 9.72 14.33
C ASP A 113 17.03 8.93 13.07
N ILE A 114 17.62 7.75 12.89
CA ILE A 114 17.38 6.93 11.69
C ILE A 114 15.92 6.49 11.55
N PHE A 115 15.25 6.22 12.67
CA PHE A 115 13.87 5.74 12.66
C PHE A 115 12.91 6.84 12.22
N SER A 116 13.01 8.01 12.85
CA SER A 116 12.22 9.20 12.54
C SER A 116 12.48 9.68 11.12
N SER A 117 13.74 9.67 10.70
CA SER A 117 14.13 10.02 9.33
C SER A 117 13.48 9.10 8.30
N ALA A 118 13.58 7.78 8.49
CA ALA A 118 12.99 6.81 7.58
C ALA A 118 11.46 6.86 7.58
N PHE A 119 10.83 7.10 8.74
CA PHE A 119 9.39 7.26 8.86
C PHE A 119 8.88 8.52 8.16
N LEU A 120 9.46 9.68 8.46
CA LEU A 120 9.05 10.97 7.89
C LEU A 120 9.29 11.02 6.38
N ALA A 121 10.38 10.45 5.90
CA ALA A 121 10.65 10.33 4.46
C ALA A 121 9.58 9.50 3.73
N ARG A 122 9.05 8.46 4.38
CA ARG A 122 8.06 7.55 3.79
C ARG A 122 6.66 8.13 3.75
N ILE A 123 6.29 9.05 4.64
CA ILE A 123 4.92 9.61 4.68
C ILE A 123 4.54 10.30 3.37
N PRO A 124 5.29 11.30 2.84
CA PRO A 124 4.90 12.00 1.61
C PRO A 124 4.81 11.05 0.41
N ALA A 125 5.78 10.13 0.29
CA ALA A 125 5.80 9.15 -0.79
C ALA A 125 4.59 8.21 -0.71
N ASN A 126 4.28 7.69 0.48
CA ASN A 126 3.11 6.82 0.68
C ASN A 126 1.79 7.58 0.57
N LEU A 127 1.76 8.86 0.94
CA LEU A 127 0.56 9.69 0.80
C LEU A 127 0.16 9.82 -0.65
N VAL A 128 1.08 10.23 -1.52
CA VAL A 128 0.84 10.33 -2.95
C VAL A 128 0.50 8.96 -3.53
N ASP A 129 1.29 7.94 -3.20
CA ASP A 129 1.13 6.60 -3.74
C ASP A 129 -0.20 5.94 -3.36
N LYS A 130 -0.58 5.92 -2.08
CA LYS A 130 -1.77 5.23 -1.60
C LYS A 130 -3.05 5.99 -1.94
N LEU A 131 -3.03 7.32 -1.93
CA LEU A 131 -4.16 8.11 -2.42
C LEU A 131 -4.42 7.84 -3.89
N LEU A 132 -3.40 7.97 -4.74
CA LEU A 132 -3.56 7.78 -6.18
C LEU A 132 -3.97 6.34 -6.50
N SER A 133 -3.34 5.34 -5.85
CA SER A 133 -3.69 3.93 -6.04
C SER A 133 -5.16 3.65 -5.70
N CYS A 134 -5.66 4.13 -4.56
CA CYS A 134 -7.05 3.86 -4.15
C CYS A 134 -8.07 4.59 -5.04
N ILE A 135 -7.79 5.85 -5.40
CA ILE A 135 -8.66 6.62 -6.31
C ILE A 135 -8.70 5.96 -7.69
N LEU A 136 -7.54 5.55 -8.22
CA LEU A 136 -7.44 4.91 -9.52
C LEU A 136 -8.17 3.57 -9.52
N VAL A 137 -8.00 2.75 -8.47
CA VAL A 137 -8.75 1.48 -8.32
C VAL A 137 -10.26 1.72 -8.30
N TYR A 138 -10.75 2.76 -7.61
CA TYR A 138 -12.17 3.11 -7.67
C TYR A 138 -12.65 3.38 -9.10
N TYR A 139 -11.89 4.16 -9.88
CA TYR A 139 -12.25 4.45 -11.27
C TYR A 139 -12.10 3.24 -12.19
N ILE A 140 -11.23 2.27 -11.88
CA ILE A 140 -11.16 0.98 -12.58
C ILE A 140 -12.42 0.15 -12.33
N ILE A 141 -12.89 0.08 -11.09
CA ILE A 141 -14.02 -0.80 -10.70
C ILE A 141 -15.37 -0.16 -11.08
N LYS A 142 -15.50 1.16 -11.00
CA LYS A 142 -16.75 1.89 -11.29
C LYS A 142 -17.47 1.49 -12.59
N PRO A 143 -16.80 1.26 -13.74
CA PRO A 143 -17.46 0.84 -14.97
C PRO A 143 -17.81 -0.66 -15.05
N PHE A 144 -17.51 -1.47 -14.03
CA PHE A 144 -17.77 -2.91 -14.08
C PHE A 144 -19.28 -3.21 -14.16
N PRO A 145 -19.69 -4.27 -14.91
CA PRO A 145 -21.08 -4.71 -14.94
C PRO A 145 -21.61 -5.01 -13.54
N LYS A 146 -22.82 -4.52 -13.23
CA LYS A 146 -23.46 -4.70 -11.91
C LYS A 146 -23.67 -6.17 -11.57
N ASP A 147 -23.89 -7.02 -12.58
CA ASP A 147 -24.09 -8.46 -12.38
C ASP A 147 -22.81 -9.09 -11.81
N ILE A 148 -21.63 -8.80 -12.40
CA ILE A 148 -20.32 -9.26 -11.91
C ILE A 148 -20.06 -8.76 -10.48
N LEU A 149 -20.33 -7.48 -10.22
CA LEU A 149 -20.14 -6.92 -8.89
C LEU A 149 -21.06 -7.57 -7.86
N SER A 150 -22.29 -7.91 -8.24
CA SER A 150 -23.24 -8.57 -7.35
C SER A 150 -22.87 -10.02 -7.06
N GLU A 151 -22.36 -10.77 -8.05
CA GLU A 151 -21.79 -12.12 -7.85
C GLU A 151 -20.60 -12.11 -6.88
N LEU A 152 -19.77 -11.07 -6.94
CA LEU A 152 -18.65 -10.87 -6.02
C LEU A 152 -19.08 -10.29 -4.65
N GLY A 153 -20.36 -9.95 -4.46
CA GLY A 153 -20.87 -9.31 -3.24
C GLY A 153 -20.34 -7.89 -3.02
N VAL A 154 -19.83 -7.24 -4.08
CA VAL A 154 -19.19 -5.93 -4.04
C VAL A 154 -20.22 -4.83 -4.25
N LYS A 155 -20.25 -3.85 -3.35
CA LYS A 155 -21.14 -2.67 -3.44
C LYS A 155 -20.33 -1.46 -3.90
N VAL A 156 -20.66 -0.90 -5.06
CA VAL A 156 -19.98 0.26 -5.65
C VAL A 156 -20.98 1.39 -5.86
N ASN A 157 -20.69 2.60 -5.37
CA ASN A 157 -21.50 3.82 -5.57
C ASN A 157 -20.64 5.03 -5.93
#